data_AF-A0A1A8MHY7-F1
#
_entry.id   AF-A0A1A8MHY7-F1
#
_cell.length_a   1.000
_cell.length_b   1.000
_cell.length_c   1.000
_cell.angle_alpha   90.00
_cell.angle_beta   90.00
_cell.angle_gamma   90.00
#
_symmetry.space_group_name_H-M   'P 1'
#
loop_
_entity.id
_entity.type
_entity.pdbx_description
1 polymer ?
#
loop_
_entity_poly.entity_id
_entity_poly.type
_entity_poly.pdbx_seq_one_letter_code
_entity_poly.pdbx_strand_id
1 'polypeptide(L)'
;LCAPMEGAETCLLQTLQLLTELLEETLAAESVSEATLSFVEMLLPVLLELLNGLDPAKGDAHLRKHGLRITHITGLLLVLCGEETTRSLVSSQVSAQVCLSQVEALLSCCHSNSPISCLPPGSDKDLSHVCTEALLKTLELMSKLRQQVENMETSFYRMLQDQRMVTPLALTLTSHHRGRVQTGLALLLEATPLPDFPSLVLGESIAANNAYRQREAELSIKRVAVPDVPPPRTSSNILDSSSGCRSVSSLVEKIQTGLELQDPARGSRVSELIDVYEQKLAAFVSKESRLQDLLEAKALALAQADRLIAQYRLQRAQAEAEARKLASLLKDAEQRREDLQGELSSQVLEVERSRADMEELLQHNARLQRDSEEHQALKGAYNALLNRFNETDSLLKELQTAHISLCKQNEALRKNQEVLQQQQDRIASVLEEREQEVRSLQSDVQKKNDDITGLLAELRAKDEKMEEKDQEKKDLEETVDVLRKELNKTEQARKDASIKASSLELQKTQLETKLKQKEEELNKHSAMIAMIHSLSSGKVKSDVNLSL
;
A
#
# COMPACT_ATOMS: atom_id res chain seq x y z
N LEU A 1 -21.58 35.68 -34.58
CA LEU A 1 -21.00 36.44 -33.43
C LEU A 1 -20.17 37.66 -33.86
N CYS A 2 -19.80 37.85 -35.15
CA CYS A 2 -19.00 39.00 -35.62
C CYS A 2 -19.75 39.86 -36.66
N ALA A 3 -20.62 40.79 -36.22
CA ALA A 3 -21.22 41.78 -37.12
C ALA A 3 -21.15 43.19 -36.50
N PRO A 4 -20.67 44.22 -37.21
CA PRO A 4 -20.67 45.60 -36.74
C PRO A 4 -21.90 46.32 -37.30
N MET A 5 -23.02 46.29 -36.59
CA MET A 5 -24.18 47.14 -36.88
C MET A 5 -24.79 47.66 -35.57
N GLU A 6 -25.37 48.86 -35.56
CA GLU A 6 -26.20 49.31 -34.44
C GLU A 6 -27.33 48.29 -34.23
N GLY A 7 -27.43 47.73 -33.02
CA GLY A 7 -28.30 46.58 -32.70
C GLY A 7 -27.59 45.21 -32.70
N ALA A 8 -26.35 45.12 -33.19
CA ALA A 8 -25.56 43.88 -33.14
C ALA A 8 -25.25 43.43 -31.71
N GLU A 9 -25.16 44.36 -30.77
CA GLU A 9 -24.87 44.07 -29.37
C GLU A 9 -26.06 43.40 -28.67
N THR A 10 -27.28 43.91 -28.88
CA THR A 10 -28.50 43.26 -28.37
C THR A 10 -28.69 41.87 -28.96
N CYS A 11 -28.45 41.73 -30.27
CA CYS A 11 -28.48 40.43 -30.96
C CYS A 11 -27.41 39.47 -30.41
N LEU A 12 -26.20 39.96 -30.14
CA LEU A 12 -25.13 39.17 -29.53
C LEU A 12 -25.49 38.69 -28.13
N LEU A 13 -26.02 39.57 -27.27
CA LEU A 13 -26.45 39.19 -25.92
C LEU A 13 -27.58 38.15 -25.97
N GLN A 14 -28.58 38.33 -26.85
CA GLN A 14 -29.65 37.36 -27.06
C GLN A 14 -29.13 36.03 -27.59
N THR A 15 -28.15 36.05 -28.50
CA THR A 15 -27.52 34.84 -29.03
C THR A 15 -26.75 34.10 -27.94
N LEU A 16 -25.98 34.81 -27.11
CA LEU A 16 -25.26 34.20 -25.98
C LEU A 16 -26.23 33.60 -24.96
N GLN A 17 -27.34 34.27 -24.68
CA GLN A 17 -28.38 33.74 -23.80
C GLN A 17 -29.02 32.49 -24.39
N LEU A 18 -29.40 32.50 -25.67
CA LEU A 18 -29.93 31.31 -26.35
C LEU A 18 -28.93 30.14 -26.32
N LEU A 19 -27.64 30.41 -26.59
CA LEU A 19 -26.59 29.39 -26.50
C LEU A 19 -26.43 28.85 -25.08
N THR A 20 -26.60 29.68 -24.06
CA THR A 20 -26.53 29.27 -22.65
C THR A 20 -27.65 28.30 -22.33
N GLU A 21 -28.90 28.64 -22.67
CA GLU A 21 -30.06 27.78 -22.42
C GLU A 21 -29.97 26.45 -23.18
N LEU A 22 -29.60 26.49 -24.47
CA LEU A 22 -29.45 25.28 -25.28
C LEU A 22 -28.33 24.38 -24.76
N LEU A 23 -27.18 24.95 -24.39
CA LEU A 23 -26.07 24.16 -23.88
C LEU A 23 -26.39 23.62 -22.49
N GLU A 24 -27.03 24.39 -21.60
CA GLU A 24 -27.47 23.91 -20.30
C GLU A 24 -28.43 22.70 -20.43
N GLU A 25 -29.39 22.75 -21.35
CA GLU A 25 -30.30 21.64 -21.62
C GLU A 25 -29.56 20.42 -22.19
N THR A 26 -28.64 20.61 -23.15
CA THR A 26 -27.90 19.49 -23.75
C THR A 26 -26.90 18.84 -22.79
N LEU A 27 -26.30 19.61 -21.88
CA LEU A 27 -25.35 19.11 -20.87
C LEU A 27 -26.05 18.46 -19.67
N ALA A 28 -27.35 18.71 -19.48
CA ALA A 28 -28.16 18.04 -18.46
C ALA A 28 -28.55 16.59 -18.84
N ALA A 29 -28.29 16.17 -20.08
CA ALA A 29 -28.49 14.79 -20.52
C ALA A 29 -27.46 13.83 -19.90
N GLU A 30 -27.79 12.54 -19.78
CA GLU A 30 -26.93 11.53 -19.13
C GLU A 30 -25.55 11.35 -19.78
N SER A 31 -25.39 11.74 -21.04
CA SER A 31 -24.13 11.70 -21.77
C SER A 31 -24.05 12.81 -22.82
N VAL A 32 -22.95 13.54 -22.87
CA VAL A 32 -22.76 14.60 -23.85
C VAL A 32 -22.30 14.04 -25.20
N SER A 33 -23.03 14.43 -26.24
CA SER A 33 -22.78 13.98 -27.62
C SER A 33 -21.47 14.54 -28.18
N GLU A 34 -20.80 13.75 -29.02
CA GLU A 34 -19.58 14.17 -29.74
C GLU A 34 -19.83 15.42 -30.62
N ALA A 35 -21.04 15.56 -31.16
CA ALA A 35 -21.43 16.75 -31.92
C ALA A 35 -21.46 18.02 -31.03
N THR A 36 -21.90 17.89 -29.77
CA THR A 36 -21.91 18.98 -28.79
C THR A 36 -20.48 19.36 -28.41
N LEU A 37 -19.60 18.38 -28.17
CA LEU A 37 -18.20 18.63 -27.86
C LEU A 37 -17.48 19.35 -29.01
N SER A 38 -17.68 18.90 -30.25
CA SER A 38 -17.12 19.55 -31.44
C SER A 38 -17.62 20.99 -31.61
N PHE A 39 -18.92 21.23 -31.33
CA PHE A 39 -19.47 22.58 -31.36
C PHE A 39 -18.87 23.48 -30.27
N VAL A 40 -18.70 22.97 -29.04
CA VAL A 40 -18.08 23.69 -27.93
C VAL A 40 -16.63 24.05 -28.25
N GLU A 41 -15.86 23.11 -28.81
CA GLU A 41 -14.47 23.34 -29.21
C GLU A 41 -14.35 24.46 -30.25
N MET A 42 -15.27 24.52 -31.21
CA MET A 42 -15.35 25.59 -32.21
C MET A 42 -15.83 26.94 -31.63
N LEU A 43 -16.68 26.91 -30.60
CA LEU A 43 -17.28 28.10 -29.99
C LEU A 43 -16.31 28.82 -29.04
N LEU A 44 -15.50 28.07 -28.29
CA LEU A 44 -14.62 28.61 -27.25
C LEU A 44 -13.69 29.74 -27.71
N PRO A 45 -12.96 29.64 -28.84
CA PRO A 45 -12.09 30.72 -29.30
C PRO A 45 -12.85 32.03 -29.55
N VAL A 46 -14.08 31.92 -30.08
CA VAL A 46 -14.93 33.08 -30.37
C VAL A 46 -15.39 33.76 -29.08
N LEU A 47 -15.75 32.96 -28.06
CA LEU A 47 -16.13 33.50 -26.75
C LEU A 47 -14.96 34.21 -26.07
N LEU A 48 -13.75 33.64 -26.13
CA LEU A 48 -12.55 34.22 -25.54
C LEU A 48 -12.12 35.51 -26.25
N GLU A 49 -12.25 35.57 -27.58
CA GLU A 49 -12.00 36.80 -28.34
C GLU A 49 -12.97 37.92 -27.93
N LEU A 50 -14.24 37.59 -27.72
CA LEU A 50 -15.27 38.54 -27.27
C LEU A 50 -15.10 39.01 -25.83
N LEU A 51 -14.34 38.30 -25.00
CA LEU A 51 -13.99 38.73 -23.66
C LEU A 51 -12.88 39.79 -23.64
N ASN A 52 -12.10 39.92 -24.71
CA ASN A 52 -11.03 40.92 -24.81
C ASN A 52 -11.59 42.32 -25.12
N GLY A 53 -10.88 43.36 -24.65
CA GLY A 53 -11.14 44.74 -25.03
C GLY A 53 -11.86 45.63 -24.00
N LEU A 54 -11.85 45.26 -22.71
CA LEU A 54 -12.30 46.16 -21.64
C LEU A 54 -11.32 47.33 -21.54
N ASP A 55 -11.73 48.50 -22.02
CA ASP A 55 -10.94 49.73 -21.97
C ASP A 55 -11.68 50.78 -21.14
N PRO A 56 -11.22 51.09 -19.91
CA PRO A 56 -11.83 52.08 -19.05
C PRO A 56 -11.76 53.51 -19.60
N ALA A 57 -10.91 53.79 -20.60
CA ALA A 57 -10.82 55.11 -21.23
C ALA A 57 -12.02 55.44 -22.16
N LYS A 58 -12.84 54.46 -22.53
CA LYS A 58 -13.98 54.62 -23.46
C LYS A 58 -15.30 55.07 -22.80
N GLY A 59 -15.32 55.25 -21.49
CA GLY A 59 -16.45 55.78 -20.71
C GLY A 59 -17.50 54.76 -20.28
N ASP A 60 -18.39 55.19 -19.39
CA ASP A 60 -19.35 54.35 -18.64
C ASP A 60 -20.34 53.55 -19.49
N ALA A 61 -20.80 54.12 -20.62
CA ALA A 61 -21.71 53.43 -21.51
C ALA A 61 -21.04 52.21 -22.19
N HIS A 62 -19.76 52.34 -22.57
CA HIS A 62 -18.97 51.25 -23.12
C HIS A 62 -18.66 50.20 -22.05
N LEU A 63 -18.32 50.63 -20.83
CA LEU A 63 -18.07 49.73 -19.71
C LEU A 63 -19.31 48.91 -19.32
N ARG A 64 -20.50 49.53 -19.31
CA ARG A 64 -21.77 48.84 -19.04
C ARG A 64 -22.04 47.74 -20.07
N LYS A 65 -21.92 48.10 -21.34
CA LYS A 65 -22.05 47.21 -22.50
C LYS A 65 -21.11 46.01 -22.43
N HIS A 66 -19.83 46.29 -22.22
CA HIS A 66 -18.80 45.27 -22.10
C HIS A 66 -18.96 44.41 -20.83
N GLY A 67 -19.40 44.99 -19.71
CA GLY A 67 -19.68 44.25 -18.47
C GLY A 67 -20.84 43.27 -18.62
N LEU A 68 -21.92 43.66 -19.32
CA LEU A 68 -23.01 42.75 -19.68
C LEU A 68 -22.49 41.62 -20.57
N ARG A 69 -21.68 41.94 -21.59
CA ARG A 69 -21.07 40.94 -22.46
C ARG A 69 -20.20 39.93 -21.69
N ILE A 70 -19.32 40.40 -20.80
CA ILE A 70 -18.52 39.53 -19.92
C ILE A 70 -19.44 38.63 -19.10
N THR A 71 -20.48 39.21 -18.47
CA THR A 71 -21.41 38.45 -17.63
C THR A 71 -22.04 37.28 -18.39
N HIS A 72 -22.53 37.52 -19.62
CA HIS A 72 -23.15 36.47 -20.43
C HIS A 72 -22.15 35.44 -20.93
N ILE A 73 -20.96 35.86 -21.40
CA ILE A 73 -19.94 34.91 -21.87
C ILE A 73 -19.44 34.05 -20.72
N THR A 74 -19.11 34.66 -19.59
CA THR A 74 -18.64 33.94 -18.41
C THR A 74 -19.73 33.04 -17.82
N GLY A 75 -21.00 33.47 -17.87
CA GLY A 75 -22.14 32.62 -17.55
C GLY A 75 -22.22 31.37 -18.42
N LEU A 76 -22.04 31.53 -19.74
CA LEU A 76 -21.97 30.41 -20.67
C LEU A 76 -20.77 29.48 -20.38
N LEU A 77 -19.59 30.03 -20.12
CA LEU A 77 -18.41 29.25 -19.73
C LEU A 77 -18.63 28.47 -18.44
N LEU A 78 -19.36 29.04 -17.47
CA LEU A 78 -19.72 28.36 -16.22
C LEU A 78 -20.67 27.18 -16.45
N VAL A 79 -21.65 27.31 -17.36
CA VAL A 79 -22.50 26.20 -17.78
C VAL A 79 -21.66 25.08 -18.41
N LEU A 80 -20.71 25.43 -19.29
CA LEU A 80 -19.77 24.46 -19.86
C LEU A 80 -18.86 23.82 -18.81
N CYS A 81 -18.61 24.47 -17.67
CA CYS A 81 -17.85 23.88 -16.56
C CYS A 81 -18.68 22.92 -15.68
N GLY A 82 -19.97 22.74 -15.96
CA GLY A 82 -20.86 21.84 -15.22
C GLY A 82 -20.55 20.35 -15.44
N GLU A 83 -20.09 19.99 -16.64
CA GLU A 83 -19.68 18.64 -17.00
C GLU A 83 -18.16 18.54 -17.15
N GLU A 84 -17.55 17.42 -16.75
CA GLU A 84 -16.09 17.22 -16.74
C GLU A 84 -15.45 17.37 -18.13
N THR A 85 -16.07 16.79 -19.15
CA THR A 85 -15.57 16.76 -20.53
C THR A 85 -15.50 18.17 -21.13
N THR A 86 -16.59 18.93 -21.05
CA THR A 86 -16.59 20.33 -21.52
C THR A 86 -15.74 21.24 -20.64
N ARG A 87 -15.65 20.99 -19.33
CA ARG A 87 -14.75 21.71 -18.42
C ARG A 87 -13.29 21.56 -18.82
N SER A 88 -12.87 20.35 -19.21
CA SER A 88 -11.51 20.11 -19.69
C SER A 88 -11.19 20.93 -20.95
N LEU A 89 -12.13 21.02 -21.90
CA LEU A 89 -12.00 21.88 -23.09
C LEU A 89 -11.86 23.36 -22.71
N VAL A 90 -12.68 23.85 -21.78
CA VAL A 90 -12.59 25.23 -21.27
C VAL A 90 -11.23 25.48 -20.61
N SER A 91 -10.75 24.57 -19.76
CA SER A 91 -9.45 24.70 -19.08
C SER A 91 -8.27 24.72 -20.05
N SER A 92 -8.38 24.07 -21.21
CA SER A 92 -7.32 24.06 -22.22
C SER A 92 -7.14 25.40 -22.93
N GLN A 93 -8.18 26.24 -22.95
CA GLN A 93 -8.20 27.50 -23.70
C GLN A 93 -8.22 28.75 -22.82
N VAL A 94 -8.75 28.66 -21.59
CA VAL A 94 -8.77 29.78 -20.63
C VAL A 94 -7.45 29.83 -19.87
N SER A 95 -6.78 30.98 -19.87
CA SER A 95 -5.59 31.21 -19.06
C SER A 95 -5.87 32.09 -17.84
N ALA A 96 -5.10 31.90 -16.76
CA ALA A 96 -5.17 32.73 -15.56
C ALA A 96 -4.97 34.22 -15.86
N GLN A 97 -4.10 34.55 -16.83
CA GLN A 97 -3.80 35.93 -17.21
C GLN A 97 -5.02 36.66 -17.81
N VAL A 98 -5.82 35.96 -18.62
CA VAL A 98 -7.06 36.53 -19.19
C VAL A 98 -8.06 36.85 -18.09
N CYS A 99 -8.29 35.92 -17.16
CA CYS A 99 -9.19 36.15 -16.02
C CYS A 99 -8.67 37.27 -15.10
N LEU A 100 -7.37 37.27 -14.78
CA LEU A 100 -6.74 38.31 -13.95
C LEU A 100 -6.92 39.70 -14.54
N SER A 101 -6.57 39.88 -15.82
CA SER A 101 -6.69 41.18 -16.48
C SER A 101 -8.14 41.69 -16.50
N GLN A 102 -9.13 40.79 -16.67
CA GLN A 102 -10.54 41.13 -16.56
C GLN A 102 -10.93 41.54 -15.14
N VAL A 103 -10.52 40.78 -14.12
CA VAL A 103 -10.81 41.07 -12.72
C VAL A 103 -10.22 42.42 -12.32
N GLU A 104 -8.97 42.70 -12.66
CA GLU A 104 -8.31 43.97 -12.38
C GLU A 104 -9.03 45.15 -13.03
N ALA A 105 -9.43 44.99 -14.30
CA ALA A 105 -10.11 46.02 -15.05
C ALA A 105 -11.55 46.25 -14.52
N LEU A 106 -12.29 45.20 -14.16
CA LEU A 106 -13.61 45.28 -13.54
C LEU A 106 -13.56 45.90 -12.13
N LEU A 107 -12.56 45.55 -11.33
CA LEU A 107 -12.34 46.15 -10.00
C LEU A 107 -12.09 47.64 -10.11
N SER A 108 -11.31 48.08 -11.10
CA SER A 108 -11.07 49.52 -11.36
C SER A 108 -12.37 50.29 -11.65
N CYS A 109 -13.34 49.64 -12.31
CA CYS A 109 -14.63 50.23 -12.65
C CYS A 109 -15.59 50.30 -11.44
N CYS A 110 -15.39 49.46 -10.43
CA CYS A 110 -16.23 49.44 -9.22
C CYS A 110 -15.93 50.60 -8.25
N HIS A 111 -14.81 51.33 -8.46
CA HIS A 111 -14.26 52.31 -7.52
C HIS A 111 -14.61 53.77 -7.83
N SER A 112 -15.36 54.03 -8.90
CA SER A 112 -15.73 55.38 -9.34
C SER A 112 -16.66 56.14 -8.36
N ASN A 113 -17.13 55.48 -7.30
CA ASN A 113 -18.02 56.09 -6.30
C ASN A 113 -17.21 56.65 -5.13
N SER A 114 -16.85 57.93 -5.24
CA SER A 114 -16.40 58.73 -4.09
C SER A 114 -17.46 58.71 -2.98
N PRO A 115 -17.11 58.44 -1.71
CA PRO A 115 -18.08 58.38 -0.59
C PRO A 115 -18.75 59.72 -0.24
N ILE A 116 -18.44 60.81 -0.95
CA ILE A 116 -18.79 62.19 -0.54
C ILE A 116 -19.75 62.90 -1.53
N SER A 117 -20.02 62.35 -2.72
CA SER A 117 -20.93 63.01 -3.67
C SER A 117 -22.32 62.38 -3.67
N CYS A 118 -23.29 63.10 -3.10
CA CYS A 118 -24.72 62.83 -3.33
C CYS A 118 -25.06 63.15 -4.79
N LEU A 119 -24.84 62.18 -5.70
CA LEU A 119 -25.29 62.28 -7.09
C LEU A 119 -26.77 61.90 -7.22
N PRO A 120 -27.48 62.49 -8.21
CA PRO A 120 -28.92 62.33 -8.36
C PRO A 120 -29.31 60.88 -8.68
N PRO A 121 -30.51 60.45 -8.28
CA PRO A 121 -30.95 59.07 -8.44
C PRO A 121 -31.24 58.76 -9.91
N GLY A 122 -30.44 57.87 -10.54
CA GLY A 122 -30.85 57.24 -11.80
C GLY A 122 -29.78 56.72 -12.76
N SER A 123 -28.49 57.08 -12.65
CA SER A 123 -27.49 56.69 -13.68
C SER A 123 -26.32 55.81 -13.20
N ASP A 124 -25.82 56.00 -11.98
CA ASP A 124 -24.58 55.32 -11.52
C ASP A 124 -24.81 53.93 -10.89
N LYS A 125 -26.03 53.64 -10.42
CA LYS A 125 -26.35 52.36 -9.76
C LYS A 125 -26.18 51.17 -10.71
N ASP A 126 -26.52 51.34 -11.98
CA ASP A 126 -26.52 50.23 -12.93
C ASP A 126 -25.11 49.79 -13.33
N LEU A 127 -24.15 50.71 -13.47
CA LEU A 127 -22.79 50.35 -13.91
C LEU A 127 -22.05 49.54 -12.84
N SER A 128 -22.08 50.01 -11.59
CA SER A 128 -21.45 49.30 -10.46
C SER A 128 -22.04 47.90 -10.28
N HIS A 129 -23.36 47.75 -10.44
CA HIS A 129 -24.01 46.43 -10.40
C HIS A 129 -23.59 45.51 -11.54
N VAL A 130 -23.53 46.01 -12.78
CA VAL A 130 -23.10 45.23 -13.95
C VAL A 130 -21.63 44.81 -13.82
N CYS A 131 -20.75 45.71 -13.40
CA CYS A 131 -19.33 45.38 -13.19
C CYS A 131 -19.14 44.37 -12.04
N THR A 132 -19.91 44.52 -10.96
CA THR A 132 -19.89 43.59 -9.83
C THR A 132 -20.37 42.20 -10.24
N GLU A 133 -21.41 42.11 -11.07
CA GLU A 133 -21.92 40.83 -11.56
C GLU A 133 -20.94 40.13 -12.50
N ALA A 134 -20.35 40.88 -13.44
CA ALA A 134 -19.29 40.38 -14.30
C ALA A 134 -18.09 39.87 -13.48
N LEU A 135 -17.67 40.65 -12.48
CA LEU A 135 -16.56 40.31 -11.59
C LEU A 135 -16.82 39.02 -10.83
N LEU A 136 -18.00 38.88 -10.20
CA LEU A 136 -18.38 37.67 -9.50
C LEU A 136 -18.35 36.44 -10.42
N LYS A 137 -18.92 36.58 -11.62
CA LYS A 137 -18.95 35.47 -12.59
C LYS A 137 -17.54 35.07 -13.02
N THR A 138 -16.65 36.04 -13.23
CA THR A 138 -15.24 35.75 -13.56
C THR A 138 -14.52 35.06 -12.40
N LEU A 139 -14.73 35.49 -11.15
CA LEU A 139 -14.17 34.82 -9.98
C LEU A 139 -14.77 33.42 -9.75
N GLU A 140 -16.06 33.24 -10.01
CA GLU A 140 -16.72 31.93 -9.98
C GLU A 140 -16.09 30.99 -11.03
N LEU A 141 -15.81 31.49 -12.23
CA LEU A 141 -15.14 30.73 -13.28
C LEU A 141 -13.71 30.35 -12.86
N MET A 142 -12.94 31.30 -12.31
CA MET A 142 -11.60 31.03 -11.78
C MET A 142 -11.64 29.95 -10.70
N SER A 143 -12.62 30.00 -9.79
CA SER A 143 -12.82 29.00 -8.74
C SER A 143 -13.10 27.61 -9.32
N LYS A 144 -13.90 27.49 -10.38
CA LYS A 144 -14.20 26.22 -11.06
C LYS A 144 -13.01 25.64 -11.83
N LEU A 145 -12.13 26.50 -12.35
CA LEU A 145 -10.97 26.11 -13.16
C LEU A 145 -9.66 26.01 -12.36
N ARG A 146 -9.65 26.38 -11.07
CA ARG A 146 -8.42 26.55 -10.26
C ARG A 146 -7.48 25.36 -10.23
N GLN A 147 -8.01 24.14 -10.30
CA GLN A 147 -7.23 22.90 -10.26
C GLN A 147 -6.70 22.46 -11.64
N GLN A 148 -7.27 22.96 -12.73
CA GLN A 148 -6.99 22.50 -14.10
C GLN A 148 -6.15 23.50 -14.89
N VAL A 149 -6.15 24.78 -14.51
CA VAL A 149 -5.41 25.85 -15.19
C VAL A 149 -4.21 26.29 -14.35
N GLU A 150 -3.02 26.28 -14.96
CA GLU A 150 -1.78 26.67 -14.30
C GLU A 150 -1.85 28.10 -13.76
N ASN A 151 -1.34 28.32 -12.54
CA ASN A 151 -1.34 29.60 -11.84
C ASN A 151 -2.73 30.21 -11.56
N MET A 152 -3.83 29.52 -11.86
CA MET A 152 -5.19 30.02 -11.63
C MET A 152 -5.53 30.08 -10.14
N GLU A 153 -5.14 29.07 -9.37
CA GLU A 153 -5.39 29.01 -7.92
C GLU A 153 -4.73 30.15 -7.15
N THR A 154 -3.43 30.37 -7.39
CA THR A 154 -2.69 31.48 -6.76
C THR A 154 -3.25 32.83 -7.18
N SER A 155 -3.63 32.98 -8.45
CA SER A 155 -4.29 34.17 -8.99
C SER A 155 -5.65 34.44 -8.34
N PHE A 156 -6.47 33.40 -8.17
CA PHE A 156 -7.79 33.49 -7.57
C PHE A 156 -7.72 33.99 -6.12
N TYR A 157 -6.89 33.38 -5.28
CA TYR A 157 -6.74 33.81 -3.89
C TYR A 157 -6.12 35.21 -3.77
N ARG A 158 -5.16 35.55 -4.65
CA ARG A 158 -4.61 36.91 -4.72
C ARG A 158 -5.68 37.95 -5.01
N MET A 159 -6.61 37.66 -5.91
CA MET A 159 -7.74 38.56 -6.20
C MET A 159 -8.72 38.67 -5.04
N LEU A 160 -8.99 37.57 -4.32
CA LEU A 160 -9.85 37.60 -3.13
C LEU A 160 -9.28 38.43 -1.97
N GLN A 161 -7.95 38.52 -1.87
CA GLN A 161 -7.25 39.38 -0.89
C GLN A 161 -7.19 40.87 -1.30
N ASP A 162 -7.56 41.20 -2.54
CA ASP A 162 -7.54 42.59 -2.98
C ASP A 162 -8.58 43.40 -2.19
N GLN A 163 -8.14 44.47 -1.52
CA GLN A 163 -9.00 45.37 -0.72
C GLN A 163 -10.19 45.93 -1.53
N ARG A 164 -10.03 46.02 -2.85
CA ARG A 164 -11.05 46.46 -3.79
C ARG A 164 -12.25 45.49 -3.89
N MET A 165 -12.11 44.25 -3.42
CA MET A 165 -13.18 43.25 -3.39
C MET A 165 -14.28 43.55 -2.36
N VAL A 166 -14.01 44.40 -1.37
CA VAL A 166 -14.95 44.73 -0.29
C VAL A 166 -16.28 45.26 -0.82
N THR A 167 -16.25 46.23 -1.73
CA THR A 167 -17.46 46.86 -2.27
C THR A 167 -18.30 45.88 -3.11
N PRO A 168 -17.74 45.14 -4.08
CA PRO A 168 -18.45 44.08 -4.80
C PRO A 168 -19.06 43.01 -3.89
N LEU A 169 -18.31 42.51 -2.89
CA LEU A 169 -18.82 41.49 -1.95
C LEU A 169 -19.97 42.04 -1.09
N ALA A 170 -19.87 43.27 -0.59
CA ALA A 170 -20.96 43.88 0.18
C ALA A 170 -22.23 44.08 -0.67
N LEU A 171 -22.09 44.55 -1.91
CA LEU A 171 -23.22 44.75 -2.83
C LEU A 171 -23.94 43.44 -3.19
N THR A 172 -23.22 42.32 -3.19
CA THR A 172 -23.73 41.01 -3.60
C THR A 172 -24.36 40.26 -2.45
N LEU A 173 -23.76 40.30 -1.26
CA LEU A 173 -24.30 39.75 -0.01
C LEU A 173 -25.57 40.48 0.45
N THR A 174 -25.71 41.76 0.11
CA THR A 174 -26.91 42.58 0.40
C THR A 174 -27.92 42.59 -0.75
N SER A 175 -27.73 41.77 -1.78
CA SER A 175 -28.61 41.72 -2.96
C SER A 175 -29.94 40.99 -2.68
N HIS A 176 -30.99 41.32 -3.42
CA HIS A 176 -32.26 40.58 -3.41
C HIS A 176 -32.24 39.35 -4.35
N HIS A 177 -31.21 39.22 -5.19
CA HIS A 177 -31.09 38.09 -6.11
C HIS A 177 -30.38 36.91 -5.45
N ARG A 178 -31.10 35.80 -5.29
CA ARG A 178 -30.58 34.56 -4.68
C ARG A 178 -29.24 34.12 -5.27
N GLY A 179 -29.12 34.09 -6.60
CA GLY A 179 -27.88 33.65 -7.27
C GLY A 179 -26.67 34.50 -6.88
N ARG A 180 -26.84 35.83 -6.84
CA ARG A 180 -25.76 36.76 -6.45
C ARG A 180 -25.32 36.57 -5.00
N VAL A 181 -26.28 36.36 -4.09
CA VAL A 181 -25.99 36.08 -2.68
C VAL A 181 -25.26 34.75 -2.52
N GLN A 182 -25.68 33.70 -3.24
CA GLN A 182 -25.04 32.39 -3.18
C GLN A 182 -23.60 32.44 -3.70
N THR A 183 -23.36 33.05 -4.86
CA THR A 183 -21.99 33.23 -5.40
C THR A 183 -21.15 34.09 -4.46
N GLY A 184 -21.70 35.21 -3.96
CA GLY A 184 -21.01 36.09 -3.01
C GLY A 184 -20.64 35.38 -1.70
N LEU A 185 -21.53 34.55 -1.16
CA LEU A 185 -21.29 33.76 0.04
C LEU A 185 -20.24 32.66 -0.19
N ALA A 186 -20.30 31.98 -1.34
CA ALA A 186 -19.29 30.98 -1.70
C ALA A 186 -17.88 31.60 -1.79
N LEU A 187 -17.75 32.76 -2.44
CA LEU A 187 -16.49 33.49 -2.50
C LEU A 187 -16.05 34.00 -1.12
N LEU A 188 -16.98 34.47 -0.28
CA LEU A 188 -16.67 34.89 1.08
C LEU A 188 -16.10 33.75 1.92
N LEU A 189 -16.66 32.54 1.83
CA LEU A 189 -16.16 31.37 2.55
C LEU A 189 -14.75 30.98 2.10
N GLU A 190 -14.43 31.13 0.82
CA GLU A 190 -13.09 30.92 0.27
C GLU A 190 -12.11 32.05 0.68
N ALA A 191 -12.59 33.28 0.84
CA ALA A 191 -11.77 34.45 1.15
C ALA A 191 -11.48 34.65 2.64
N THR A 192 -12.43 34.30 3.51
CA THR A 192 -12.33 34.50 4.97
C THR A 192 -11.10 33.83 5.63
N PRO A 193 -10.64 32.62 5.23
CA PRO A 193 -9.44 32.03 5.83
C PRO A 193 -8.12 32.63 5.33
N LEU A 194 -8.14 33.52 4.34
CA LEU A 194 -6.93 34.13 3.79
C LEU A 194 -6.33 35.15 4.77
N PRO A 195 -4.99 35.25 4.88
CA PRO A 195 -4.36 36.28 5.69
C PRO A 195 -4.71 37.66 5.16
N ASP A 196 -4.84 38.64 6.07
CA ASP A 196 -5.13 40.04 5.80
C ASP A 196 -6.45 40.31 5.04
N PHE A 197 -7.39 39.36 5.02
CA PHE A 197 -8.72 39.59 4.45
C PHE A 197 -9.47 40.69 5.24
N PRO A 198 -10.00 41.74 4.59
CA PRO A 198 -10.60 42.91 5.24
C PRO A 198 -12.02 42.65 5.78
N SER A 199 -12.15 41.68 6.71
CA SER A 199 -13.42 41.23 7.28
C SER A 199 -14.19 42.35 8.02
N LEU A 200 -13.50 43.20 8.78
CA LEU A 200 -14.09 44.32 9.50
C LEU A 200 -14.69 45.35 8.53
N VAL A 201 -13.92 45.79 7.54
CA VAL A 201 -14.35 46.78 6.53
C VAL A 201 -15.48 46.22 5.67
N LEU A 202 -15.46 44.91 5.38
CA LEU A 202 -16.57 44.23 4.73
C LEU A 202 -17.84 44.24 5.58
N GLY A 203 -17.73 43.97 6.89
CA GLY A 203 -18.86 44.06 7.83
C GLY A 203 -19.50 45.45 7.86
N GLU A 204 -18.67 46.50 7.94
CA GLU A 204 -19.13 47.90 7.87
C GLU A 204 -19.82 48.21 6.53
N SER A 205 -19.24 47.75 5.41
CA SER A 205 -19.80 47.95 4.07
C SER A 205 -21.13 47.21 3.89
N ILE A 206 -21.29 45.99 4.43
CA ILE A 206 -22.55 45.25 4.45
C ILE A 206 -23.61 46.00 5.27
N ALA A 207 -23.26 46.47 6.47
CA ALA A 207 -24.16 47.23 7.32
C ALA A 207 -24.62 48.53 6.64
N ALA A 208 -23.68 49.27 6.01
CA ALA A 208 -23.98 50.48 5.27
C ALA A 208 -24.91 50.23 4.07
N ASN A 209 -24.64 49.17 3.28
CA ASN A 209 -25.48 48.80 2.15
C ASN A 209 -26.90 48.37 2.57
N ASN A 210 -27.03 47.60 3.66
CA ASN A 210 -28.33 47.21 4.21
C ASN A 210 -29.13 48.42 4.72
N ALA A 211 -28.48 49.33 5.46
CA ALA A 211 -29.12 50.57 5.93
C ALA A 211 -29.57 51.47 4.76
N TYR A 212 -28.76 51.56 3.70
CA TYR A 212 -29.11 52.28 2.48
C TYR A 212 -30.33 51.66 1.79
N ARG A 213 -30.35 50.33 1.61
CA ARG A 213 -31.48 49.62 1.00
C ARG A 213 -32.76 49.72 1.82
N GLN A 214 -32.66 49.66 3.14
CA GLN A 214 -33.81 49.84 4.04
C GLN A 214 -34.39 51.25 3.89
N ARG A 215 -33.53 52.28 3.83
CA ARG A 215 -33.95 53.67 3.59
C ARG A 215 -34.58 53.85 2.19
N GLU A 216 -34.04 53.20 1.17
CA GLU A 216 -34.61 53.22 -0.20
C GLU A 216 -35.98 52.55 -0.25
N ALA A 217 -36.17 51.43 0.46
CA ALA A 217 -37.46 50.75 0.60
C ALA A 217 -38.49 51.60 1.37
N GLU A 218 -38.07 52.30 2.43
CA GLU A 218 -38.96 53.22 3.16
C GLU A 218 -39.39 54.42 2.32
N LEU A 219 -38.48 54.94 1.48
CA LEU A 219 -38.76 56.07 0.57
C LEU A 219 -39.64 55.66 -0.61
N SER A 220 -39.51 54.43 -1.13
CA SER A 220 -40.40 53.92 -2.19
C SER A 220 -41.82 53.67 -1.68
N ILE A 221 -41.98 53.21 -0.43
CA ILE A 221 -43.28 53.04 0.23
C ILE A 221 -43.93 54.39 0.56
N LYS A 222 -43.14 55.39 1.03
CA LYS A 222 -43.66 56.74 1.33
C LYS A 222 -44.09 57.54 0.10
N ARG A 223 -43.60 57.21 -1.11
CA ARG A 223 -44.09 57.84 -2.35
C ARG A 223 -45.50 57.37 -2.75
N VAL A 224 -46.01 56.28 -2.18
CA VAL A 224 -47.36 55.76 -2.47
C VAL A 224 -48.40 56.26 -1.46
N ALA A 225 -47.97 56.81 -0.30
CA ALA A 225 -48.86 57.26 0.76
C ALA A 225 -48.60 58.73 1.15
N VAL A 226 -48.99 59.65 0.27
CA VAL A 226 -49.26 61.05 0.65
C VAL A 226 -50.61 61.45 0.05
N PRO A 227 -51.68 61.58 0.86
CA PRO A 227 -52.83 62.38 0.47
C PRO A 227 -52.38 63.85 0.44
N ASP A 228 -52.66 64.51 -0.68
CA ASP A 228 -52.50 65.94 -0.93
C ASP A 228 -52.83 66.80 0.30
N VAL A 229 -51.87 67.63 0.72
CA VAL A 229 -52.13 68.81 1.53
C VAL A 229 -51.84 70.04 0.66
N PRO A 230 -52.81 70.94 0.44
CA PRO A 230 -52.65 72.09 -0.45
C PRO A 230 -51.82 73.21 0.22
N PRO A 231 -51.17 74.08 -0.57
CA PRO A 231 -50.28 75.12 -0.04
C PRO A 231 -51.05 76.30 0.59
N PRO A 232 -50.40 77.06 1.50
CA PRO A 232 -51.04 78.15 2.22
C PRO A 232 -51.30 79.34 1.29
N ARG A 233 -52.56 79.78 1.23
CA ARG A 233 -52.97 81.01 0.55
C ARG A 233 -52.54 82.22 1.38
N THR A 234 -51.57 82.99 0.88
CA THR A 234 -51.33 84.37 1.31
C THR A 234 -52.41 85.26 0.72
N SER A 235 -53.39 85.64 1.54
CA SER A 235 -54.40 86.65 1.21
C SER A 235 -53.82 88.05 1.40
N SER A 236 -53.53 88.74 0.31
CA SER A 236 -53.46 90.20 0.29
C SER A 236 -54.90 90.75 0.30
N ASN A 237 -55.26 91.51 1.34
CA ASN A 237 -56.47 92.32 1.32
C ASN A 237 -56.10 93.79 1.49
N ILE A 238 -56.26 94.47 0.37
CA ILE A 238 -56.45 95.90 0.16
C ILE A 238 -57.59 96.39 1.05
N LEU A 239 -57.41 97.52 1.76
CA LEU A 239 -58.49 98.48 2.00
C LEU A 239 -57.92 99.89 1.93
N ASP A 240 -58.17 100.48 0.76
CA ASP A 240 -58.11 101.90 0.47
C ASP A 240 -59.37 102.57 1.07
N SER A 241 -59.23 103.76 1.64
CA SER A 241 -60.37 104.55 2.12
C SER A 241 -60.02 106.03 2.00
N SER A 242 -60.17 106.51 0.76
CA SER A 242 -60.34 107.92 0.46
C SER A 242 -61.80 108.33 0.73
N SER A 243 -62.00 109.31 1.61
CA SER A 243 -63.24 110.06 1.70
C SER A 243 -62.93 111.47 2.16
N GLY A 244 -62.88 112.39 1.20
CA GLY A 244 -62.77 113.81 1.47
C GLY A 244 -64.10 114.41 1.90
N CYS A 245 -64.06 115.46 2.71
CA CYS A 245 -65.06 116.52 2.66
C CYS A 245 -64.62 117.82 3.36
N ARG A 246 -64.60 118.89 2.54
CA ARG A 246 -65.21 120.21 2.81
C ARG A 246 -64.51 121.16 3.79
N SER A 247 -63.67 122.00 3.20
CA SER A 247 -63.67 123.47 3.32
C SER A 247 -64.33 124.07 4.57
N VAL A 248 -63.47 124.49 5.49
CA VAL A 248 -63.71 125.29 6.70
C VAL A 248 -64.48 126.59 6.39
N SER A 249 -64.52 127.05 5.14
CA SER A 249 -65.19 128.28 4.71
C SER A 249 -66.71 128.26 4.84
N SER A 250 -67.35 127.08 4.86
CA SER A 250 -68.82 126.94 4.99
C SER A 250 -69.32 126.85 6.44
N LEU A 251 -68.40 126.66 7.40
CA LEU A 251 -68.72 126.60 8.83
C LEU A 251 -68.66 128.00 9.47
N VAL A 252 -67.74 128.84 9.01
CA VAL A 252 -67.57 130.23 9.48
C VAL A 252 -68.81 131.07 9.18
N GLU A 253 -69.40 130.95 7.98
CA GLU A 253 -70.64 131.68 7.63
C GLU A 253 -71.86 131.26 8.48
N LYS A 254 -71.90 130.00 8.96
CA LYS A 254 -73.00 129.49 9.81
C LYS A 254 -72.84 129.86 11.28
N ILE A 255 -71.61 130.09 11.75
CA ILE A 255 -71.34 130.58 13.11
C ILE A 255 -71.61 132.09 13.19
N GLN A 256 -71.29 132.84 12.13
CA GLN A 256 -71.53 134.28 12.09
C GLN A 256 -73.03 134.64 12.08
N THR A 257 -73.88 133.79 11.52
CA THR A 257 -75.34 133.99 11.42
C THR A 257 -76.14 133.40 12.59
N GLY A 258 -75.52 132.58 13.45
CA GLY A 258 -76.19 131.93 14.58
C GLY A 258 -76.09 132.67 15.93
N LEU A 259 -75.35 133.78 16.00
CA LEU A 259 -74.98 134.44 17.27
C LEU A 259 -75.90 135.62 17.67
N GLU A 260 -76.99 135.87 16.95
CA GLU A 260 -77.94 136.96 17.24
C GLU A 260 -79.31 136.44 17.73
N LEU A 261 -79.33 135.58 18.74
CA LEU A 261 -80.54 135.32 19.53
C LEU A 261 -80.16 135.24 21.01
N GLN A 262 -80.06 136.43 21.63
CA GLN A 262 -80.09 136.58 23.08
C GLN A 262 -81.46 136.13 23.60
N ASP A 263 -81.46 135.06 24.40
CA ASP A 263 -82.63 134.64 25.18
C ASP A 263 -82.13 134.13 26.55
N PRO A 264 -82.44 134.80 27.68
CA PRO A 264 -81.87 134.49 29.00
C PRO A 264 -82.30 133.12 29.58
N ALA A 265 -83.22 132.41 28.93
CA ALA A 265 -83.58 131.02 29.25
C ALA A 265 -82.61 129.95 28.69
N ARG A 266 -81.64 130.34 27.83
CA ARG A 266 -80.63 129.41 27.28
C ARG A 266 -79.44 129.18 28.22
N GLY A 267 -79.16 130.11 29.14
CA GLY A 267 -78.05 129.99 30.10
C GLY A 267 -78.16 128.78 31.03
N SER A 268 -79.35 128.47 31.54
CA SER A 268 -79.55 127.28 32.40
C SER A 268 -79.43 125.97 31.60
N ARG A 269 -79.97 125.92 30.38
CA ARG A 269 -79.85 124.75 29.48
C ARG A 269 -78.42 124.50 29.04
N VAL A 270 -77.62 125.56 28.86
CA VAL A 270 -76.20 125.46 28.56
C VAL A 270 -75.42 124.97 29.78
N SER A 271 -75.76 125.40 31.00
CA SER A 271 -75.15 124.88 32.24
C SER A 271 -75.45 123.39 32.48
N GLU A 272 -76.70 122.96 32.31
CA GLU A 272 -77.08 121.54 32.42
C GLU A 272 -76.36 120.68 31.36
N LEU A 273 -76.18 121.21 30.16
CA LEU A 273 -75.41 120.54 29.11
C LEU A 273 -73.93 120.41 29.50
N ILE A 274 -73.34 121.45 30.09
CA ILE A 274 -71.97 121.44 30.60
C ILE A 274 -71.83 120.38 31.71
N ASP A 275 -72.74 120.34 32.69
CA ASP A 275 -72.70 119.35 33.78
C ASP A 275 -72.76 117.91 33.24
N VAL A 276 -73.60 117.66 32.22
CA VAL A 276 -73.68 116.35 31.56
C VAL A 276 -72.38 115.99 30.84
N TYR A 277 -71.71 116.96 30.20
CA TYR A 277 -70.41 116.73 29.56
C TYR A 277 -69.29 116.54 30.58
N GLU A 278 -69.28 117.30 31.69
CA GLU A 278 -68.32 117.11 32.78
C GLU A 278 -68.49 115.74 33.43
N GLN A 279 -69.73 115.30 33.68
CA GLN A 279 -70.00 113.95 34.19
C GLN A 279 -69.54 112.87 33.19
N LYS A 280 -69.76 113.06 31.88
CA LYS A 280 -69.25 112.15 30.85
C LYS A 280 -67.72 112.14 30.79
N LEU A 281 -67.08 113.29 30.91
CA LEU A 281 -65.62 113.40 30.95
C LEU A 281 -65.07 112.70 32.19
N ALA A 282 -65.65 112.92 33.36
CA ALA A 282 -65.28 112.20 34.60
C ALA A 282 -65.48 110.69 34.47
N ALA A 283 -66.59 110.25 33.85
CA ALA A 283 -66.82 108.83 33.55
C ALA A 283 -65.78 108.27 32.57
N PHE A 284 -65.39 109.02 31.53
CA PHE A 284 -64.33 108.62 30.62
C PHE A 284 -62.96 108.53 31.30
N VAL A 285 -62.61 109.47 32.16
CA VAL A 285 -61.36 109.42 32.96
C VAL A 285 -61.36 108.20 33.88
N SER A 286 -62.48 107.90 34.55
CA SER A 286 -62.58 106.69 35.39
C SER A 286 -62.45 105.39 34.58
N LYS A 287 -62.98 105.38 33.34
CA LYS A 287 -62.87 104.25 32.43
C LYS A 287 -61.46 104.10 31.88
N GLU A 288 -60.79 105.20 31.57
CA GLU A 288 -59.40 105.23 31.13
C GLU A 288 -58.48 104.70 32.23
N SER A 289 -58.64 105.18 33.47
CA SER A 289 -57.90 104.64 34.64
C SER A 289 -58.11 103.14 34.80
N ARG A 290 -59.36 102.65 34.73
CA ARG A 290 -59.64 101.21 34.81
C ARG A 290 -59.02 100.41 33.65
N LEU A 291 -59.01 100.97 32.43
CA LEU A 291 -58.38 100.33 31.28
C LEU A 291 -56.85 100.29 31.42
N GLN A 292 -56.25 101.33 32.02
CA GLN A 292 -54.84 101.39 32.35
C GLN A 292 -54.46 100.27 33.34
N ASP A 293 -55.21 100.13 34.44
CA ASP A 293 -54.99 99.07 35.44
C ASP A 293 -55.10 97.67 34.80
N LEU A 294 -56.08 97.47 33.92
CA LEU A 294 -56.25 96.19 33.22
C LEU A 294 -55.09 95.91 32.26
N LEU A 295 -54.58 96.94 31.60
CA LEU A 295 -53.42 96.83 30.71
C LEU A 295 -52.16 96.49 31.50
N GLU A 296 -51.93 97.13 32.64
CA GLU A 296 -50.81 96.83 33.54
C GLU A 296 -50.89 95.39 34.09
N ALA A 297 -52.06 94.96 34.56
CA ALA A 297 -52.26 93.59 35.02
C ALA A 297 -52.01 92.55 33.92
N LYS A 298 -52.46 92.83 32.68
CA LYS A 298 -52.20 91.97 31.51
C LYS A 298 -50.71 91.92 31.16
N ALA A 299 -50.01 93.06 31.22
CA ALA A 299 -48.58 93.12 30.99
C ALA A 299 -47.79 92.29 32.02
N LEU A 300 -48.17 92.35 33.30
CA LEU A 300 -47.57 91.53 34.36
C LEU A 300 -47.86 90.03 34.17
N ALA A 301 -49.09 89.66 33.82
CA ALA A 301 -49.44 88.27 33.55
C ALA A 301 -48.68 87.70 32.34
N LEU A 302 -48.50 88.51 31.29
CA LEU A 302 -47.67 88.14 30.13
C LEU A 302 -46.20 87.93 30.53
N ALA A 303 -45.62 88.84 31.31
CA ALA A 303 -44.24 88.69 31.79
C ALA A 303 -44.04 87.43 32.66
N GLN A 304 -45.04 87.06 33.47
CA GLN A 304 -45.01 85.82 34.25
C GLN A 304 -45.11 84.58 33.35
N ALA A 305 -45.97 84.60 32.33
CA ALA A 305 -46.07 83.51 31.35
C ALA A 305 -44.75 83.33 30.58
N ASP A 306 -44.12 84.43 30.13
CA ASP A 306 -42.83 84.39 29.44
C ASP A 306 -41.72 83.80 30.32
N ARG A 307 -41.71 84.14 31.61
CA ARG A 307 -40.77 83.53 32.58
C ARG A 307 -40.96 82.02 32.70
N LEU A 308 -42.21 81.54 32.79
CA LEU A 308 -42.50 80.10 32.87
C LEU A 308 -42.12 79.37 31.58
N ILE A 309 -42.38 79.98 30.42
CA ILE A 309 -41.98 79.44 29.12
C ILE A 309 -40.44 79.33 29.04
N ALA A 310 -39.71 80.34 29.49
CA ALA A 310 -38.25 80.31 29.52
C ALA A 310 -37.71 79.20 30.44
N GLN A 311 -38.30 79.02 31.63
CA GLN A 311 -37.93 77.95 32.55
C GLN A 311 -38.17 76.56 31.96
N TYR A 312 -39.34 76.35 31.34
CA TYR A 312 -39.66 75.08 30.70
C TYR A 312 -38.72 74.76 29.52
N ARG A 313 -38.38 75.78 28.70
CA ARG A 313 -37.41 75.61 27.61
C ARG A 313 -36.03 75.21 28.12
N LEU A 314 -35.57 75.82 29.21
CA LEU A 314 -34.27 75.46 29.82
C LEU A 314 -34.28 74.02 30.37
N GLN A 315 -35.32 73.66 31.12
CA GLN A 315 -35.47 72.29 31.65
C GLN A 315 -35.51 71.25 30.53
N ARG A 316 -36.25 71.53 29.45
CA ARG A 316 -36.28 70.67 28.28
C ARG A 316 -34.90 70.54 27.63
N ALA A 317 -34.18 71.64 27.45
CA ALA A 317 -32.83 71.60 26.88
C ALA A 317 -31.85 70.79 27.75
N GLN A 318 -31.96 70.88 29.08
CA GLN A 318 -31.16 70.09 30.03
C GLN A 318 -31.49 68.60 29.93
N ALA A 319 -32.77 68.23 29.98
CA ALA A 319 -33.20 66.83 29.85
C ALA A 319 -32.76 66.23 28.50
N GLU A 320 -32.86 67.00 27.41
CA GLU A 320 -32.37 66.56 26.11
C GLU A 320 -30.84 66.41 26.08
N ALA A 321 -30.07 67.25 26.79
CA ALA A 321 -28.62 67.10 26.90
C ALA A 321 -28.21 65.86 27.71
N GLU A 322 -28.91 65.59 28.82
CA GLU A 322 -28.72 64.39 29.63
C GLU A 322 -29.07 63.12 28.85
N ALA A 323 -30.18 63.12 28.11
CA ALA A 323 -30.56 62.00 27.25
C ALA A 323 -29.50 61.72 26.18
N ARG A 324 -28.93 62.77 25.55
CA ARG A 324 -27.83 62.62 24.60
C ARG A 324 -26.57 62.02 25.25
N LYS A 325 -26.25 62.43 26.48
CA LYS A 325 -25.11 61.88 27.25
C LYS A 325 -25.31 60.42 27.65
N LEU A 326 -26.52 60.05 28.07
CA LEU A 326 -26.86 58.65 28.39
C LEU A 326 -26.83 57.79 27.13
N ALA A 327 -27.34 58.29 26.01
CA ALA A 327 -27.28 57.59 24.73
C ALA A 327 -25.83 57.33 24.28
N SER A 328 -24.93 58.30 24.42
CA SER A 328 -23.51 58.08 24.10
C SER A 328 -22.86 57.05 25.02
N LEU A 329 -23.13 57.11 26.33
CA LEU A 329 -22.60 56.13 27.29
C LEU A 329 -23.11 54.71 27.03
N LEU A 330 -24.38 54.56 26.64
CA LEU A 330 -24.95 53.27 26.26
C LEU A 330 -24.29 52.74 25.00
N LYS A 331 -24.11 53.58 23.98
CA LYS A 331 -23.41 53.20 22.75
C LYS A 331 -21.98 52.73 23.04
N ASP A 332 -21.25 53.44 23.89
CA ASP A 332 -19.88 53.05 24.28
C ASP A 332 -19.86 51.74 25.08
N ALA A 333 -20.87 51.50 25.93
CA ALA A 333 -20.99 50.26 26.68
C ALA A 333 -21.36 49.07 25.79
N GLU A 334 -22.25 49.28 24.81
CA GLU A 334 -22.60 48.28 23.80
C GLU A 334 -21.40 47.92 22.93
N GLN A 335 -20.63 48.91 22.47
CA GLN A 335 -19.40 48.68 21.71
C GLN A 335 -18.40 47.83 22.51
N ARG A 336 -18.10 48.21 23.77
CA ARG A 336 -17.19 47.42 24.62
C ARG A 336 -17.67 45.99 24.84
N ARG A 337 -18.99 45.79 24.95
CA ARG A 337 -19.57 44.46 25.11
C ARG A 337 -19.36 43.63 23.83
N GLU A 338 -19.51 44.23 22.66
CA GLU A 338 -19.26 43.58 21.37
C GLU A 338 -17.77 43.24 21.20
N ASP A 339 -16.87 44.16 21.55
CA ASP A 339 -15.42 43.94 21.53
C ASP A 339 -15.03 42.75 22.43
N LEU A 340 -15.49 42.75 23.70
CA LEU A 340 -15.25 41.64 24.64
C LEU A 340 -15.87 40.32 24.18
N GLN A 341 -17.03 40.36 23.53
CA GLN A 341 -17.66 39.17 22.97
C GLN A 341 -16.86 38.61 21.79
N GLY A 342 -16.28 39.49 20.96
CA GLY A 342 -15.34 39.12 19.90
C GLY A 342 -14.07 38.47 20.46
N GLU A 343 -13.45 39.09 21.46
CA GLU A 343 -12.27 38.56 22.15
C GLU A 343 -12.54 37.18 22.78
N LEU A 344 -13.66 37.03 23.50
CA LEU A 344 -14.06 35.75 24.09
C LEU A 344 -14.27 34.68 23.03
N SER A 345 -14.92 35.02 21.91
CA SER A 345 -15.13 34.08 20.80
C SER A 345 -13.81 33.65 20.17
N SER A 346 -12.86 34.57 20.01
CA SER A 346 -11.51 34.26 19.53
C SER A 346 -10.76 33.32 20.48
N GLN A 347 -10.81 33.60 21.79
CA GLN A 347 -10.17 32.74 22.80
C GLN A 347 -10.79 31.33 22.82
N VAL A 348 -12.11 31.20 22.69
CA VAL A 348 -12.77 29.89 22.61
C VAL A 348 -12.26 29.11 21.40
N LEU A 349 -12.17 29.75 20.23
CA LEU A 349 -11.65 29.10 19.02
C LEU A 349 -10.17 28.69 19.18
N GLU A 350 -9.34 29.50 19.83
CA GLU A 350 -7.94 29.15 20.13
C GLU A 350 -7.83 27.97 21.11
N VAL A 351 -8.70 27.90 22.12
CA VAL A 351 -8.78 26.77 23.04
C VAL A 351 -9.22 25.50 22.32
N GLU A 352 -10.20 25.58 21.41
CA GLU A 352 -10.64 24.43 20.61
C GLU A 352 -9.53 23.94 19.66
N ARG A 353 -8.81 24.84 19.01
CA ARG A 353 -7.65 24.50 18.16
C ARG A 353 -6.54 23.83 18.95
N SER A 354 -6.11 24.44 20.06
CA SER A 354 -5.05 23.87 20.91
C SER A 354 -5.45 22.53 21.53
N ARG A 355 -6.74 22.33 21.82
CA ARG A 355 -7.26 21.03 22.24
C ARG A 355 -7.15 19.99 21.12
N ALA A 356 -7.54 20.33 19.90
CA ALA A 356 -7.40 19.43 18.75
C ALA A 356 -5.93 19.04 18.52
N ASP A 357 -5.01 20.01 18.56
CA ASP A 357 -3.56 19.77 18.44
C ASP A 357 -3.05 18.83 19.56
N MET A 358 -3.52 19.03 20.79
CA MET A 358 -3.16 18.17 21.93
C MET A 358 -3.68 16.73 21.73
N GLU A 359 -4.91 16.58 21.23
CA GLU A 359 -5.50 15.27 20.92
C GLU A 359 -4.73 14.56 19.79
N GLU A 360 -4.31 15.26 18.74
CA GLU A 360 -3.46 14.71 17.68
C GLU A 360 -2.09 14.27 18.21
N LEU A 361 -1.44 15.09 19.05
CA LEU A 361 -0.17 14.76 19.68
C LEU A 361 -0.27 13.53 20.58
N LEU A 362 -1.37 13.38 21.33
CA LEU A 362 -1.63 12.20 22.14
C LEU A 362 -1.81 10.94 21.27
N GLN A 363 -2.54 11.05 20.16
CA GLN A 363 -2.69 9.94 19.21
C GLN A 363 -1.35 9.56 18.57
N HIS A 364 -0.52 10.54 18.22
CA HIS A 364 0.82 10.29 17.68
C HIS A 364 1.73 9.61 18.71
N ASN A 365 1.70 10.07 19.96
CA ASN A 365 2.44 9.45 21.06
C ASN A 365 2.02 7.99 21.27
N ALA A 366 0.72 7.71 21.23
CA ALA A 366 0.20 6.34 21.32
C ALA A 366 0.65 5.44 20.15
N ARG A 367 0.79 5.99 18.93
CA ARG A 367 1.38 5.26 17.78
C ARG A 367 2.85 4.94 18.03
N LEU A 368 3.65 5.94 18.41
CA LEU A 368 5.07 5.75 18.71
C LEU A 368 5.29 4.73 19.83
N GLN A 369 4.43 4.72 20.85
CA GLN A 369 4.54 3.75 21.93
C GLN A 369 4.27 2.32 21.44
N ARG A 370 3.26 2.11 20.58
CA ARG A 370 3.02 0.82 19.93
C ARG A 370 4.21 0.39 19.07
N ASP A 371 4.75 1.29 18.25
CA ASP A 371 5.91 0.98 17.40
C ASP A 371 7.15 0.60 18.26
N SER A 372 7.34 1.27 19.40
CA SER A 372 8.38 0.93 20.36
C SER A 372 8.18 -0.45 20.99
N GLU A 373 6.95 -0.79 21.38
CA GLU A 373 6.59 -2.11 21.92
C GLU A 373 6.80 -3.21 20.88
N GLU A 374 6.41 -2.99 19.63
CA GLU A 374 6.65 -3.90 18.50
C GLU A 374 8.15 -4.08 18.23
N HIS A 375 8.93 -3.00 18.24
CA HIS A 375 10.38 -3.09 18.09
C HIS A 375 11.03 -3.88 19.23
N GLN A 376 10.56 -3.69 20.46
CA GLN A 376 11.05 -4.45 21.61
C GLN A 376 10.69 -5.94 21.51
N ALA A 377 9.47 -6.27 21.06
CA ALA A 377 9.04 -7.64 20.80
C ALA A 377 9.88 -8.29 19.67
N LEU A 378 10.11 -7.56 18.57
CA LEU A 378 10.91 -8.03 17.44
C LEU A 378 12.38 -8.27 17.86
N LYS A 379 12.95 -7.36 18.65
CA LYS A 379 14.29 -7.54 19.23
C LYS A 379 14.36 -8.79 20.11
N GLY A 380 13.30 -9.05 20.90
CA GLY A 380 13.16 -10.28 21.67
C GLY A 380 13.15 -11.54 20.78
N ALA A 381 12.34 -11.55 19.73
CA ALA A 381 12.25 -12.65 18.78
C ALA A 381 13.57 -12.88 18.03
N TYR A 382 14.25 -11.81 17.61
CA TYR A 382 15.57 -11.88 16.97
C TYR A 382 16.61 -12.51 17.90
N ASN A 383 16.68 -12.09 19.16
CA ASN A 383 17.60 -12.67 20.14
C ASN A 383 17.32 -14.16 20.38
N ALA A 384 16.03 -14.56 20.44
CA ALA A 384 15.66 -15.97 20.57
C ALA A 384 16.11 -16.80 19.35
N LEU A 385 15.93 -16.26 18.13
CA LEU A 385 16.38 -16.91 16.91
C LEU A 385 17.91 -17.01 16.85
N LEU A 386 18.62 -15.95 17.25
CA LEU A 386 20.07 -15.91 17.31
C LEU A 386 20.62 -16.97 18.29
N ASN A 387 20.01 -17.12 19.47
CA ASN A 387 20.39 -18.17 20.42
C ASN A 387 20.19 -19.56 19.82
N ARG A 388 19.04 -19.82 19.19
CA ARG A 388 18.80 -21.09 18.49
C ARG A 388 19.82 -21.35 17.38
N PHE A 389 20.17 -20.32 16.62
CA PHE A 389 21.21 -20.44 15.59
C PHE A 389 22.55 -20.85 16.21
N ASN A 390 22.97 -20.17 17.28
CA ASN A 390 24.22 -20.49 17.99
C ASN A 390 24.20 -21.92 18.56
N GLU A 391 23.08 -22.38 19.11
CA GLU A 391 22.89 -23.77 19.56
C GLU A 391 23.05 -24.74 18.39
N THR A 392 22.39 -24.50 17.25
CA THR A 392 22.50 -25.36 16.06
C THR A 392 23.91 -25.38 15.47
N ASP A 393 24.62 -24.25 15.48
CA ASP A 393 26.01 -24.17 15.03
C ASP A 393 26.94 -24.97 15.96
N SER A 394 26.70 -24.92 17.27
CA SER A 394 27.46 -25.75 18.23
C SER A 394 27.23 -27.24 18.01
N LEU A 395 25.97 -27.66 17.82
CA LEU A 395 25.59 -29.05 17.50
C LEU A 395 26.20 -29.51 16.17
N LEU A 396 26.24 -28.64 15.17
CA LEU A 396 26.84 -28.96 13.88
C LEU A 396 28.35 -29.18 14.01
N LYS A 397 29.04 -28.35 14.80
CA LYS A 397 30.47 -28.54 15.11
C LYS A 397 30.71 -29.85 15.85
N GLU A 398 29.88 -30.18 16.85
CA GLU A 398 29.95 -31.48 17.54
C GLU A 398 29.76 -32.65 16.56
N LEU A 399 28.76 -32.58 15.70
CA LEU A 399 28.50 -33.62 14.69
C LEU A 399 29.68 -33.77 13.70
N GLN A 400 30.29 -32.66 13.28
CA GLN A 400 31.49 -32.69 12.43
C GLN A 400 32.66 -33.39 13.14
N THR A 401 32.89 -33.11 14.42
CA THR A 401 33.94 -33.80 15.18
C THR A 401 33.67 -35.30 15.31
N ALA A 402 32.40 -35.69 15.53
CA ALA A 402 31.99 -37.09 15.59
C ALA A 402 32.18 -37.79 14.24
N HIS A 403 31.81 -37.13 13.13
CA HIS A 403 32.03 -37.66 11.78
C HIS A 403 33.52 -37.87 11.49
N ILE A 404 34.38 -36.90 11.79
CA ILE A 404 35.84 -37.02 11.63
C ILE A 404 36.37 -38.22 12.45
N SER A 405 35.90 -38.39 13.69
CA SER A 405 36.28 -39.52 14.54
C SER A 405 35.84 -40.87 13.94
N LEU A 406 34.60 -40.96 13.47
CA LEU A 406 34.05 -42.16 12.85
C LEU A 406 34.76 -42.52 11.54
N CYS A 407 35.07 -41.53 10.69
CA CYS A 407 35.88 -41.74 9.49
C CYS A 407 37.24 -42.35 9.84
N LYS A 408 37.94 -41.83 10.85
CA LYS A 408 39.22 -42.39 11.32
C LYS A 408 39.07 -43.83 11.81
N GLN A 409 38.01 -44.13 12.56
CA GLN A 409 37.72 -45.50 13.02
C GLN A 409 37.43 -46.44 11.84
N ASN A 410 36.66 -45.99 10.85
CA ASN A 410 36.31 -46.78 9.67
C ASN A 410 37.55 -47.04 8.78
N GLU A 411 38.42 -46.05 8.60
CA GLU A 411 39.71 -46.23 7.92
C GLU A 411 40.62 -47.23 8.65
N ALA A 412 40.66 -47.19 9.99
CA ALA A 412 41.41 -48.16 10.79
C ALA A 412 40.84 -49.58 10.64
N LEU A 413 39.51 -49.74 10.67
CA LEU A 413 38.85 -51.02 10.42
C LEU A 413 39.13 -51.54 9.01
N ARG A 414 39.07 -50.69 7.99
CA ARG A 414 39.39 -51.08 6.60
C ARG A 414 40.83 -51.59 6.48
N LYS A 415 41.80 -50.89 7.07
CA LYS A 415 43.20 -51.36 7.13
C LYS A 415 43.34 -52.69 7.85
N ASN A 416 42.65 -52.89 8.97
CA ASN A 416 42.66 -54.17 9.68
C ASN A 416 42.05 -55.29 8.83
N GLN A 417 40.96 -55.02 8.10
CA GLN A 417 40.35 -55.97 7.19
C GLN A 417 41.29 -56.32 6.03
N GLU A 418 42.00 -55.36 5.45
CA GLU A 418 43.02 -55.60 4.42
C GLU A 418 44.17 -56.46 4.95
N VAL A 419 44.64 -56.21 6.17
CA VAL A 419 45.68 -57.02 6.82
C VAL A 419 45.18 -58.45 7.07
N LEU A 420 43.96 -58.61 7.57
CA LEU A 420 43.35 -59.93 7.78
C LEU A 420 43.17 -60.68 6.47
N GLN A 421 42.74 -60.00 5.41
CA GLN A 421 42.63 -60.60 4.07
C GLN A 421 44.00 -61.07 3.57
N GLN A 422 45.03 -60.24 3.69
CA GLN A 422 46.40 -60.64 3.32
C GLN A 422 46.89 -61.83 4.15
N GLN A 423 46.55 -61.92 5.43
CA GLN A 423 46.87 -63.09 6.25
C GLN A 423 46.10 -64.33 5.79
N GLN A 424 44.81 -64.19 5.49
CA GLN A 424 43.98 -65.29 4.98
C GLN A 424 44.53 -65.82 3.66
N ASP A 425 44.88 -64.94 2.72
CA ASP A 425 45.44 -65.32 1.42
C ASP A 425 46.80 -66.03 1.59
N ARG A 426 47.66 -65.55 2.51
CA ARG A 426 48.92 -66.24 2.86
C ARG A 426 48.69 -67.63 3.44
N ILE A 427 47.76 -67.76 4.40
CA ILE A 427 47.43 -69.06 5.00
C ILE A 427 46.85 -70.00 3.94
N ALA A 428 45.99 -69.51 3.05
CA ALA A 428 45.45 -70.29 1.94
C ALA A 428 46.55 -70.79 0.99
N SER A 429 47.50 -69.93 0.61
CA SER A 429 48.65 -70.33 -0.21
C SER A 429 49.51 -71.39 0.48
N VAL A 430 49.80 -71.24 1.77
CA VAL A 430 50.55 -72.23 2.54
C VAL A 430 49.77 -73.55 2.65
N LEU A 431 48.45 -73.49 2.84
CA LEU A 431 47.60 -74.68 2.86
C LEU A 431 47.64 -75.39 1.50
N GLU A 432 47.57 -74.67 0.39
CA GLU A 432 47.65 -75.26 -0.96
C GLU A 432 49.01 -75.92 -1.21
N GLU A 433 50.12 -75.28 -0.80
CA GLU A 433 51.46 -75.86 -0.83
C GLU A 433 51.52 -77.16 -0.02
N ARG A 434 50.98 -77.15 1.21
CA ARG A 434 50.93 -78.35 2.07
C ARG A 434 50.05 -79.44 1.51
N GLU A 435 48.90 -79.11 0.93
CA GLU A 435 48.03 -80.08 0.26
C GLU A 435 48.73 -80.70 -0.95
N GLN A 436 49.53 -79.93 -1.68
CA GLN A 436 50.34 -80.43 -2.79
C GLN A 436 51.47 -81.34 -2.30
N GLU A 437 52.16 -80.99 -1.21
CA GLU A 437 53.15 -81.84 -0.53
C GLU A 437 52.52 -83.14 -0.03
N VAL A 438 51.33 -83.08 0.58
CA VAL A 438 50.61 -84.28 1.04
C VAL A 438 50.24 -85.16 -0.14
N ARG A 439 49.75 -84.58 -1.24
CA ARG A 439 49.44 -85.33 -2.48
C ARG A 439 50.68 -85.99 -3.09
N SER A 440 51.83 -85.32 -3.10
CA SER A 440 53.08 -85.90 -3.60
C SER A 440 53.58 -87.04 -2.70
N LEU A 441 53.58 -86.84 -1.38
CA LEU A 441 53.93 -87.88 -0.42
C LEU A 441 53.00 -89.09 -0.50
N GLN A 442 51.68 -88.88 -0.67
CA GLN A 442 50.72 -89.96 -0.89
C GLN A 442 51.03 -90.75 -2.18
N SER A 443 51.38 -90.06 -3.27
CA SER A 443 51.79 -90.70 -4.53
C SER A 443 53.07 -91.54 -4.36
N ASP A 444 54.06 -91.02 -3.64
CA ASP A 444 55.32 -91.73 -3.39
C ASP A 444 55.12 -92.94 -2.48
N VAL A 445 54.30 -92.81 -1.42
CA VAL A 445 53.90 -93.94 -0.58
C VAL A 445 53.16 -95.00 -1.40
N GLN A 446 52.25 -94.58 -2.30
CA GLN A 446 51.54 -95.52 -3.17
C GLN A 446 52.51 -96.27 -4.08
N LYS A 447 53.45 -95.58 -4.74
CA LYS A 447 54.49 -96.24 -5.57
C LYS A 447 55.33 -97.21 -4.75
N LYS A 448 55.74 -96.83 -3.53
CA LYS A 448 56.50 -97.71 -2.65
C LYS A 448 55.70 -98.94 -2.23
N ASN A 449 54.40 -98.79 -1.99
CA ASN A 449 53.52 -99.92 -1.74
C ASN A 449 53.43 -100.83 -2.97
N ASP A 450 53.29 -100.26 -4.17
CA ASP A 450 53.26 -101.02 -5.42
C ASP A 450 54.59 -101.80 -5.61
N ASP A 451 55.73 -101.15 -5.39
CA ASP A 451 57.07 -101.78 -5.40
C ASP A 451 57.16 -102.93 -4.39
N ILE A 452 56.70 -102.72 -3.15
CA ILE A 452 56.68 -103.75 -2.10
C ILE A 452 55.80 -104.92 -2.52
N THR A 453 54.60 -104.66 -3.07
CA THR A 453 53.73 -105.73 -3.56
C THR A 453 54.36 -106.51 -4.71
N GLY A 454 55.10 -105.83 -5.61
CA GLY A 454 55.90 -106.46 -6.65
C GLY A 454 56.99 -107.37 -6.08
N LEU A 455 57.79 -106.86 -5.14
CA LEU A 455 58.83 -107.63 -4.46
C LEU A 455 58.26 -108.83 -3.69
N LEU A 456 57.10 -108.68 -3.03
CA LEU A 456 56.42 -109.79 -2.36
C LEU A 456 55.91 -110.86 -3.35
N ALA A 457 55.52 -110.47 -4.57
CA ALA A 457 55.18 -111.41 -5.63
C ALA A 457 56.41 -112.14 -6.16
N GLU A 458 57.52 -111.45 -6.39
CA GLU A 458 58.80 -112.06 -6.78
C GLU A 458 59.35 -113.02 -5.72
N LEU A 459 59.23 -112.65 -4.44
CA LEU A 459 59.63 -113.51 -3.32
C LEU A 459 58.82 -114.81 -3.32
N ARG A 460 57.49 -114.72 -3.46
CA ARG A 460 56.61 -115.90 -3.56
C ARG A 460 56.98 -116.79 -4.76
N ALA A 461 57.23 -116.20 -5.93
CA ALA A 461 57.64 -116.98 -7.10
C ALA A 461 58.99 -117.69 -6.88
N LYS A 462 59.91 -117.11 -6.11
CA LYS A 462 61.16 -117.78 -5.72
C LYS A 462 60.95 -118.88 -4.68
N ASP A 463 60.08 -118.66 -3.70
CA ASP A 463 59.72 -119.68 -2.71
C ASP A 463 59.06 -120.89 -3.40
N GLU A 464 58.10 -120.67 -4.31
CA GLU A 464 57.48 -121.73 -5.12
C GLU A 464 58.52 -122.51 -5.95
N LYS A 465 59.49 -121.81 -6.54
CA LYS A 465 60.58 -122.43 -7.30
C LYS A 465 61.56 -123.21 -6.41
N MET A 466 61.70 -122.82 -5.14
CA MET A 466 62.49 -123.55 -4.16
C MET A 466 61.79 -124.84 -3.75
N GLU A 467 60.48 -124.79 -3.50
CA GLU A 467 59.62 -125.95 -3.21
C GLU A 467 59.67 -126.98 -4.35
N GLU A 468 59.60 -126.56 -5.61
CA GLU A 468 59.76 -127.45 -6.77
C GLU A 468 61.12 -128.17 -6.75
N LYS A 469 62.20 -127.45 -6.43
CA LYS A 469 63.55 -128.01 -6.36
C LYS A 469 63.72 -128.97 -5.18
N ASP A 470 63.11 -128.68 -4.04
CA ASP A 470 63.11 -129.58 -2.90
C ASP A 470 62.28 -130.85 -3.16
N GLN A 471 61.19 -130.75 -3.95
CA GLN A 471 60.42 -131.91 -4.38
C GLN A 471 61.21 -132.79 -5.37
N GLU A 472 61.88 -132.20 -6.37
CA GLU A 472 62.81 -132.94 -7.25
C GLU A 472 63.89 -133.67 -6.46
N LYS A 473 64.42 -133.04 -5.40
CA LYS A 473 65.43 -133.64 -4.54
C LYS A 473 64.90 -134.86 -3.78
N LYS A 474 63.68 -134.80 -3.24
CA LYS A 474 63.04 -135.94 -2.57
C LYS A 474 62.85 -137.13 -3.51
N ASP A 475 62.38 -136.89 -4.74
CA ASP A 475 62.17 -137.95 -5.73
C ASP A 475 63.50 -138.62 -6.13
N LEU A 476 64.58 -137.83 -6.21
CA LEU A 476 65.95 -138.34 -6.43
C LEU A 476 66.47 -139.15 -5.23
N GLU A 477 66.14 -138.75 -3.99
CA GLU A 477 66.50 -139.53 -2.79
C GLU A 477 65.75 -140.88 -2.74
N GLU A 478 64.46 -140.92 -3.12
CA GLU A 478 63.68 -142.16 -3.19
C GLU A 478 64.22 -143.14 -4.25
N THR A 479 64.61 -142.64 -5.41
CA THR A 479 65.21 -143.48 -6.47
C THR A 479 66.57 -144.07 -6.04
N VAL A 480 67.38 -143.33 -5.29
CA VAL A 480 68.63 -143.85 -4.71
C VAL A 480 68.37 -144.96 -3.70
N ASP A 481 67.34 -144.84 -2.86
CA ASP A 481 67.00 -145.85 -1.86
C ASP A 481 66.46 -147.16 -2.47
N VAL A 482 65.73 -147.07 -3.58
CA VAL A 482 65.31 -148.25 -4.36
C VAL A 482 66.54 -148.97 -4.94
N LEU A 483 67.48 -148.23 -5.53
CA LEU A 483 68.72 -148.80 -6.07
C LEU A 483 69.58 -149.46 -5.00
N ARG A 484 69.61 -148.93 -3.77
CA ARG A 484 70.28 -149.56 -2.62
C ARG A 484 69.63 -150.90 -2.21
N LYS A 485 68.30 -151.00 -2.28
CA LYS A 485 67.56 -152.26 -1.96
C LYS A 485 67.78 -153.34 -3.01
N GLU A 486 67.84 -152.98 -4.29
CA GLU A 486 68.16 -153.89 -5.40
C GLU A 486 69.59 -154.44 -5.28
N LEU A 487 70.56 -153.59 -4.93
CA LEU A 487 71.96 -153.99 -4.75
C LEU A 487 72.12 -155.06 -3.65
N ASN A 488 71.49 -154.87 -2.48
CA ASN A 488 71.55 -155.85 -1.38
C ASN A 488 70.97 -157.23 -1.76
N LYS A 489 69.92 -157.29 -2.60
CA LYS A 489 69.37 -158.57 -3.08
C LYS A 489 70.35 -159.33 -3.98
N THR A 490 71.06 -158.62 -4.86
CA THR A 490 72.05 -159.23 -5.76
C THR A 490 73.29 -159.72 -5.02
N GLU A 491 73.68 -159.04 -3.95
CA GLU A 491 74.83 -159.42 -3.14
C GLU A 491 74.57 -160.67 -2.27
N GLN A 492 73.33 -160.86 -1.79
CA GLN A 492 72.93 -162.05 -1.05
C GLN A 492 72.86 -163.30 -1.94
N ALA A 493 72.36 -163.16 -3.18
CA ALA A 493 72.33 -164.25 -4.17
C ALA A 493 73.74 -164.75 -4.54
N ARG A 494 74.75 -163.88 -4.50
CA ARG A 494 76.15 -164.23 -4.76
C ARG A 494 76.78 -165.09 -3.66
N LYS A 495 76.43 -164.85 -2.39
CA LYS A 495 76.97 -165.61 -1.24
C LYS A 495 76.46 -167.06 -1.24
N ASP A 496 75.21 -167.29 -1.59
CA ASP A 496 74.61 -168.65 -1.63
C ASP A 496 75.14 -169.52 -2.78
N ALA A 497 75.49 -168.91 -3.92
CA ALA A 497 76.14 -169.59 -5.04
C ALA A 497 77.57 -170.03 -4.71
N SER A 498 78.30 -169.24 -3.91
CA SER A 498 79.68 -169.54 -3.50
C SER A 498 79.78 -170.76 -2.57
N ILE A 499 78.77 -171.01 -1.73
CA ILE A 499 78.75 -172.14 -0.78
C ILE A 499 78.44 -173.46 -1.51
N LYS A 500 77.60 -173.42 -2.55
CA LYS A 500 77.30 -174.60 -3.39
C LYS A 500 78.49 -175.06 -4.24
N ALA A 501 79.33 -174.13 -4.70
CA ALA A 501 80.54 -174.46 -5.47
C ALA A 501 81.59 -175.20 -4.62
N SER A 502 81.82 -174.77 -3.37
CA SER A 502 82.76 -175.43 -2.45
C SER A 502 82.35 -176.85 -2.01
N SER A 503 81.05 -177.16 -2.01
CA SER A 503 80.57 -178.50 -1.64
C SER A 503 80.76 -179.55 -2.74
N LEU A 504 80.82 -179.14 -4.02
CA LEU A 504 80.95 -180.05 -5.16
C LEU A 504 82.41 -180.39 -5.48
N GLU A 505 83.36 -179.49 -5.21
CA GLU A 505 84.80 -179.79 -5.34
C GLU A 505 85.29 -180.85 -4.33
N LEU A 506 84.69 -180.91 -3.14
CA LEU A 506 85.03 -181.90 -2.12
C LEU A 506 84.53 -183.32 -2.47
N GLN A 507 83.41 -183.44 -3.20
CA GLN A 507 82.92 -184.73 -3.71
C GLN A 507 83.73 -185.24 -4.90
N LYS A 508 84.30 -184.35 -5.72
CA LYS A 508 85.17 -184.71 -6.85
C LYS A 508 86.48 -185.35 -6.37
N THR A 509 87.13 -184.76 -5.38
CA THR A 509 88.42 -185.23 -4.83
C THR A 509 88.32 -186.56 -4.06
N GLN A 510 87.16 -186.88 -3.46
CA GLN A 510 86.91 -188.17 -2.81
C GLN A 510 86.60 -189.32 -3.79
N LEU A 511 86.16 -189.03 -5.02
CA LEU A 511 85.94 -190.03 -6.07
C LEU A 511 87.22 -190.35 -6.85
N GLU A 512 88.07 -189.35 -7.10
CA GLU A 512 89.36 -189.53 -7.80
C GLU A 512 90.35 -190.40 -6.99
N THR A 513 90.31 -190.34 -5.65
CA THR A 513 91.14 -191.18 -4.77
C THR A 513 90.67 -192.64 -4.68
N LYS A 514 89.36 -192.89 -4.80
CA LYS A 514 88.81 -194.26 -4.88
C LYS A 514 89.02 -194.91 -6.26
N LEU A 515 89.12 -194.12 -7.33
CA LEU A 515 89.45 -194.61 -8.67
C LEU A 515 90.91 -195.10 -8.75
N LYS A 516 91.87 -194.36 -8.15
CA LYS A 516 93.29 -194.74 -8.10
C LYS A 516 93.56 -196.03 -7.32
N GLN A 517 92.83 -196.29 -6.22
CA GLN A 517 92.97 -197.56 -5.47
C GLN A 517 92.42 -198.77 -6.25
N LYS A 518 91.47 -198.59 -7.16
CA LYS A 518 90.94 -199.66 -8.03
C LYS A 518 91.83 -199.93 -9.25
N GLU A 519 92.55 -198.93 -9.77
CA GLU A 519 93.57 -199.11 -10.81
C GLU A 519 94.80 -199.91 -10.31
N GLU A 520 95.20 -199.75 -9.06
CA GLU A 520 96.33 -200.50 -8.48
C GLU A 520 95.99 -201.97 -8.18
N GLU A 521 94.73 -202.31 -7.89
CA GLU A 521 94.26 -203.70 -7.80
C GLU A 521 94.17 -204.37 -9.19
N LEU A 522 93.79 -203.62 -10.24
CA LEU A 522 93.73 -204.13 -11.61
C LEU A 522 95.13 -204.40 -12.18
N ASN A 523 96.13 -203.56 -11.87
CA ASN A 523 97.50 -203.78 -12.31
C ASN A 523 98.17 -205.00 -11.63
N LYS A 524 97.76 -205.38 -10.41
CA LYS A 524 98.17 -206.65 -9.78
C LYS A 524 97.54 -207.87 -10.47
N HIS A 525 96.34 -207.76 -11.03
CA HIS A 525 95.75 -208.82 -11.86
C HIS A 525 96.34 -208.87 -13.28
N SER A 526 96.77 -207.75 -13.86
CA SER A 526 97.54 -207.76 -15.11
C SER A 526 98.92 -208.43 -14.95
N ALA A 527 99.56 -208.31 -13.79
CA ALA A 527 100.78 -209.06 -13.47
C ALA A 527 100.55 -210.58 -13.31
N MET A 528 99.31 -211.01 -13.03
CA MET A 528 98.92 -212.43 -13.02
C MET A 528 98.63 -212.95 -14.44
N ILE A 529 98.15 -212.09 -15.34
CA ILE A 529 97.95 -212.41 -16.76
C ILE A 529 99.26 -212.38 -17.56
N ALA A 530 100.34 -211.85 -16.98
CA ALA A 530 101.70 -212.02 -17.51
C ALA A 530 102.17 -213.50 -17.59
N MET A 531 101.41 -214.49 -17.13
CA MET A 531 101.91 -215.88 -17.07
C MET A 531 101.20 -216.92 -17.97
N ILE A 532 100.08 -216.60 -18.63
CA ILE A 532 99.36 -217.58 -19.47
C ILE A 532 99.54 -217.36 -20.99
N HIS A 533 99.91 -216.16 -21.46
CA HIS A 533 100.03 -215.92 -22.91
C HIS A 533 101.37 -215.35 -23.35
N SER A 534 102.40 -216.16 -23.12
CA SER A 534 103.62 -216.24 -23.94
C SER A 534 103.35 -216.72 -25.39
N LEU A 535 102.21 -216.34 -25.98
CA LEU A 535 101.81 -216.58 -27.37
C LEU A 535 100.88 -215.45 -27.84
N SER A 536 101.42 -214.54 -28.68
CA SER A 536 100.74 -213.65 -29.65
C SER A 536 100.82 -212.12 -29.44
N SER A 537 101.16 -211.40 -30.53
CA SER A 537 101.73 -210.04 -30.74
C SER A 537 100.96 -208.74 -30.37
N GLY A 538 101.69 -207.64 -30.06
CA GLY A 538 101.75 -206.38 -30.89
C GLY A 538 100.97 -205.07 -30.58
N LYS A 539 101.69 -203.99 -30.16
CA LYS A 539 101.69 -202.53 -30.57
C LYS A 539 100.47 -201.54 -30.49
N VAL A 540 100.74 -200.30 -29.95
CA VAL A 540 100.64 -198.90 -30.54
C VAL A 540 99.49 -197.85 -30.24
N LYS A 541 99.93 -196.62 -29.80
CA LYS A 541 99.65 -195.15 -30.11
C LYS A 541 98.37 -194.28 -29.78
N SER A 542 98.69 -193.00 -29.42
CA SER A 542 98.30 -191.61 -29.93
C SER A 542 97.15 -190.71 -29.38
N ASP A 543 97.53 -189.43 -29.07
CA ASP A 543 97.07 -188.07 -29.52
C ASP A 543 95.77 -187.28 -29.10
N VAL A 544 95.98 -185.98 -28.72
CA VAL A 544 95.41 -184.68 -29.25
C VAL A 544 94.27 -183.81 -28.56
N ASN A 545 94.57 -182.48 -28.42
CA ASN A 545 93.82 -181.16 -28.57
C ASN A 545 92.82 -180.40 -27.61
N LEU A 546 93.05 -179.05 -27.61
CA LEU A 546 92.18 -177.82 -27.78
C LEU A 546 91.64 -176.91 -26.62
N SER A 547 91.58 -175.60 -26.98
CA SER A 547 91.26 -174.26 -26.37
C SER A 547 89.93 -174.09 -25.59
N LEU A 548 89.63 -173.02 -24.82
CA LEU A 548 89.90 -171.56 -24.87
C LEU A 548 89.87 -170.96 -23.45
#